data_AF-A0A357CXR3-F1
#
_entry.id   AF-A0A357CXR3-F1
#
_cell.length_a   1.000
_cell.length_b   1.000
_cell.length_c   1.000
_cell.angle_alpha   90.00
_cell.angle_beta   90.00
_cell.angle_gamma   90.00
#
_symmetry.space_group_name_H-M   'P 1'
#
loop_
_entity.id
_entity.type
_entity.pdbx_description
1 polymer ?
#
loop_
_entity_poly.entity_id
_entity_poly.type
_entity_poly.pdbx_seq_one_letter_code
_entity_poly.pdbx_strand_id
1 'polypeptide(L)'
;AVFIYFIMGRSVNSRNRVFVPYGEGIKTKAFDESKLTDPSLIIYSPVRVFGDYTIITNGDQTDTVYNSLLKDESFESALRTRCYEPDEPNFTPRISGIAHINDGKLSYKLSILKKGCGTDSCERFFYEYEDTAPGVGHIIHTYKADGNPIPPFEGEPVAFVLDRD
;
A
#
# COMPACT_ATOMS: atom_id res chain seq x y z
N ALA A 1 14.97 -10.79 -2.39
CA ALA A 1 13.81 -10.44 -1.53
C ALA A 1 12.52 -10.81 -2.25
N VAL A 2 11.42 -11.03 -1.52
CA VAL A 2 10.09 -11.22 -2.11
C VAL A 2 9.19 -10.12 -1.59
N PHE A 3 8.45 -9.48 -2.49
CA PHE A 3 7.43 -8.50 -2.14
C PHE A 3 6.08 -8.98 -2.63
N ILE A 4 5.09 -8.93 -1.76
CA ILE A 4 3.76 -9.49 -2.02
C ILE A 4 2.74 -8.37 -1.91
N TYR A 5 1.95 -8.22 -2.95
CA TYR A 5 0.80 -7.34 -2.99
C TYR A 5 -0.41 -8.13 -3.49
N PHE A 6 -1.53 -8.01 -2.79
CA PHE A 6 -2.78 -8.64 -3.17
C PHE A 6 -3.92 -7.64 -3.04
N ILE A 7 -4.87 -7.70 -3.98
CA ILE A 7 -6.11 -6.92 -3.92
C ILE A 7 -7.26 -7.84 -3.56
N MET A 8 -8.11 -7.33 -2.66
CA MET A 8 -9.39 -7.95 -2.33
C MET A 8 -10.50 -7.00 -2.78
N GLY A 9 -11.58 -7.54 -3.33
CA GLY A 9 -12.73 -6.77 -3.80
C GLY A 9 -14.01 -7.19 -3.07
N ARG A 10 -14.71 -6.23 -2.47
CA ARG A 10 -16.02 -6.44 -1.83
C ARG A 10 -17.18 -5.94 -2.70
N SER A 11 -17.03 -4.74 -3.25
CA SER A 11 -18.00 -4.13 -4.17
C SER A 11 -17.79 -4.57 -5.62
N VAL A 12 -18.81 -4.38 -6.47
CA VAL A 12 -18.70 -4.59 -7.92
C VAL A 12 -17.52 -3.80 -8.50
N ASN A 13 -17.39 -2.53 -8.10
CA ASN A 13 -16.31 -1.64 -8.56
C ASN A 13 -14.93 -2.20 -8.12
N SER A 14 -14.74 -2.53 -6.84
CA SER A 14 -13.46 -3.06 -6.33
C SER A 14 -13.09 -4.46 -6.83
N ARG A 15 -14.06 -5.28 -7.24
CA ARG A 15 -13.85 -6.60 -7.87
C ARG A 15 -13.51 -6.50 -9.35
N ASN A 16 -13.83 -5.38 -9.99
CA ASN A 16 -13.65 -5.16 -11.41
C ASN A 16 -12.23 -4.71 -11.75
N ARG A 17 -11.19 -5.35 -11.18
CA ARG A 17 -9.79 -4.96 -11.34
C ARG A 17 -8.92 -6.13 -11.75
N VAL A 18 -8.05 -5.89 -12.72
CA VAL A 18 -6.96 -6.80 -13.12
C VAL A 18 -5.62 -6.07 -13.09
N PHE A 19 -4.54 -6.80 -12.86
CA PHE A 19 -3.19 -6.27 -12.99
C PHE A 19 -2.74 -6.34 -14.43
N VAL A 20 -2.11 -5.26 -14.88
CA VAL A 20 -1.41 -5.19 -16.16
C VAL A 20 0.02 -4.69 -15.93
N PRO A 21 1.02 -5.18 -16.69
CA PRO A 21 2.36 -4.63 -16.64
C PRO A 21 2.37 -3.13 -16.93
N TYR A 22 3.19 -2.37 -16.21
CA TYR A 22 3.35 -0.93 -16.41
C TYR A 22 4.78 -0.50 -16.06
N GLY A 23 5.62 -0.28 -17.09
CA GLY A 23 7.06 -0.08 -16.89
C GLY A 23 7.68 -1.28 -16.20
N GLU A 24 8.44 -1.03 -15.14
CA GLU A 24 9.02 -2.06 -14.25
C GLU A 24 8.06 -2.52 -13.13
N GLY A 25 6.85 -1.97 -13.08
CA GLY A 25 5.84 -2.27 -12.08
C GLY A 25 4.55 -2.82 -12.68
N ILE A 26 3.46 -2.61 -11.94
CA ILE A 26 2.11 -3.03 -12.35
C ILE A 26 1.11 -1.91 -12.10
N LYS A 27 0.06 -1.90 -12.92
CA LYS A 27 -1.08 -0.99 -12.82
C LYS A 27 -2.37 -1.80 -12.71
N THR A 28 -3.35 -1.28 -11.98
CA THR A 28 -4.71 -1.82 -12.02
C THR A 28 -5.47 -1.25 -13.21
N LYS A 29 -6.19 -2.12 -13.92
CA LYS A 29 -7.13 -1.74 -14.99
C LYS A 29 -8.52 -2.27 -14.64
N ALA A 30 -9.55 -1.53 -15.02
CA ALA A 30 -10.90 -2.06 -15.02
C ALA A 30 -10.98 -3.31 -15.92
N PHE A 31 -11.56 -4.40 -15.41
CA PHE A 31 -11.79 -5.59 -16.25
C PHE A 31 -12.90 -5.33 -17.28
N ASP A 32 -14.00 -4.73 -16.82
CA ASP A 32 -15.13 -4.31 -17.65
C ASP A 32 -15.35 -2.81 -17.46
N GLU A 33 -14.98 -2.01 -18.46
CA GLU A 33 -15.07 -0.54 -18.38
C GLU A 33 -16.51 -0.04 -18.21
N SER A 34 -17.53 -0.81 -18.61
CA SER A 34 -18.94 -0.43 -18.43
C SER A 34 -19.43 -0.49 -16.97
N LYS A 35 -18.70 -1.20 -16.10
CA LYS A 35 -19.01 -1.33 -14.66
C LYS A 35 -18.24 -0.34 -13.78
N LEU A 36 -17.43 0.53 -14.40
CA LEU A 36 -16.61 1.51 -13.71
C LEU A 36 -17.46 2.71 -13.30
N THR A 37 -17.62 2.93 -12.01
CA THR A 37 -18.35 4.11 -11.50
C THR A 37 -17.38 5.22 -11.12
N ASP A 38 -16.51 4.97 -10.15
CA ASP A 38 -15.42 5.87 -9.77
C ASP A 38 -14.07 5.19 -10.02
N PRO A 39 -13.25 5.70 -10.96
CA PRO A 39 -11.94 5.14 -11.28
C PRO A 39 -10.85 5.51 -10.26
N SER A 40 -11.05 6.54 -9.45
CA SER A 40 -9.97 7.16 -8.65
C SER A 40 -9.35 6.22 -7.62
N LEU A 41 -10.16 5.33 -7.04
CA LEU A 41 -9.73 4.33 -6.04
C LEU A 41 -9.41 2.96 -6.68
N ILE A 42 -9.48 2.85 -8.00
CA ILE A 42 -9.46 1.57 -8.73
C ILE A 42 -8.35 1.50 -9.74
N ILE A 43 -8.01 2.61 -10.38
CA ILE A 43 -6.99 2.70 -11.42
C ILE A 43 -5.78 3.43 -10.83
N TYR A 44 -4.82 2.67 -10.34
CA TYR A 44 -3.56 3.18 -9.77
C TYR A 44 -2.44 2.19 -10.04
N SER A 45 -1.20 2.61 -9.80
CA SER A 45 -0.03 1.73 -9.92
C SER A 45 0.25 1.13 -8.55
N PRO A 46 -0.16 -0.11 -8.22
CA PRO A 46 0.17 -0.69 -6.91
C PRO A 46 1.66 -0.91 -6.72
N VAL A 47 2.43 -1.08 -7.80
CA VAL A 47 3.89 -1.25 -7.74
C VAL A 47 4.57 -0.29 -8.71
N ARG A 48 5.58 0.44 -8.23
CA ARG A 48 6.52 1.21 -9.07
C ARG A 48 7.95 1.01 -8.59
N VAL A 49 8.91 1.08 -9.51
CA VAL A 49 10.34 0.93 -9.23
C VAL A 49 11.05 2.23 -9.56
N PHE A 50 11.90 2.71 -8.65
CA PHE A 50 12.73 3.90 -8.79
C PHE A 50 14.18 3.57 -8.40
N GLY A 51 15.04 3.28 -9.38
CA GLY A 51 16.39 2.79 -9.11
C GLY A 51 16.37 1.53 -8.25
N ASP A 52 17.07 1.56 -7.12
CA ASP A 52 17.13 0.45 -6.15
C ASP A 52 15.90 0.37 -5.22
N TYR A 53 14.90 1.26 -5.40
CA TYR A 53 13.68 1.30 -4.61
C TYR A 53 12.49 0.65 -5.30
N THR A 54 11.78 -0.22 -4.58
CA THR A 54 10.47 -0.76 -4.98
C THR A 54 9.39 -0.19 -4.05
N ILE A 55 8.39 0.49 -4.63
CA ILE A 55 7.28 1.12 -3.91
C ILE A 55 6.03 0.27 -4.12
N ILE A 56 5.30 -0.04 -3.05
CA ILE A 56 4.11 -0.88 -3.06
C ILE A 56 3.01 -0.24 -2.23
N THR A 57 1.85 0.07 -2.80
CA THR A 57 0.76 0.70 -2.05
C THR A 57 -0.63 0.25 -2.52
N ASN A 58 -1.65 0.46 -1.69
CA ASN A 58 -3.04 0.12 -2.04
C ASN A 58 -3.80 1.22 -2.82
N GLY A 59 -3.13 2.28 -3.28
CA GLY A 59 -3.79 3.38 -3.99
C GLY A 59 -2.85 4.25 -4.82
N ASP A 60 -3.34 5.42 -5.21
CA ASP A 60 -2.61 6.42 -6.02
C ASP A 60 -1.44 7.07 -5.27
N GLN A 61 -1.30 6.86 -3.95
CA GLN A 61 -0.15 7.33 -3.20
C GLN A 61 1.17 6.70 -3.67
N THR A 62 1.16 5.60 -4.42
CA THR A 62 2.36 5.08 -5.08
C THR A 62 2.99 6.14 -5.98
N ASP A 63 2.19 6.86 -6.77
CA ASP A 63 2.69 7.90 -7.67
C ASP A 63 3.14 9.14 -6.88
N THR A 64 2.49 9.42 -5.76
CA THR A 64 2.92 10.48 -4.84
C THR A 64 4.33 10.19 -4.30
N VAL A 65 4.56 8.97 -3.80
CA VAL A 65 5.87 8.52 -3.31
C VAL A 65 6.91 8.57 -4.43
N TYR A 66 6.59 8.00 -5.60
CA TYR A 66 7.50 7.99 -6.75
C TYR A 66 7.93 9.41 -7.16
N ASN A 67 6.98 10.34 -7.23
CA ASN A 67 7.24 11.72 -7.60
C ASN A 67 8.02 12.50 -6.52
N SER A 68 7.89 12.14 -5.24
CA SER A 68 8.71 12.69 -4.17
C SER A 68 10.15 12.18 -4.26
N LEU A 69 10.37 10.88 -4.54
CA LEU A 69 11.73 10.34 -4.76
C LEU A 69 12.43 11.00 -5.95
N LEU A 70 11.69 11.30 -7.04
CA LEU A 70 12.23 12.07 -8.18
C LEU A 70 12.72 13.48 -7.81
N LYS A 71 12.25 14.03 -6.69
CA LYS A 71 12.62 15.35 -6.17
C LYS A 71 13.59 15.26 -4.99
N ASP A 72 14.20 14.10 -4.78
CA ASP A 72 15.08 13.80 -3.64
C ASP A 72 14.38 13.96 -2.26
N GLU A 73 13.05 13.83 -2.23
CA GLU A 73 12.26 13.82 -0.99
C GLU A 73 12.04 12.39 -0.47
N SER A 74 11.72 12.27 0.82
CA SER A 74 11.54 10.96 1.46
C SER A 74 10.12 10.38 1.29
N PHE A 75 10.01 9.07 1.52
CA PHE A 75 8.75 8.34 1.62
C PHE A 75 7.78 8.95 2.65
N GLU A 76 8.30 9.37 3.80
CA GLU A 76 7.52 9.96 4.88
C GLU A 76 7.00 11.35 4.52
N SER A 77 7.81 12.16 3.84
CA SER A 77 7.42 13.47 3.32
C SER A 77 6.29 13.34 2.31
N ALA A 78 6.40 12.39 1.37
CA ALA A 78 5.34 12.07 0.42
C ALA A 78 4.02 11.71 1.13
N LEU A 79 4.06 10.79 2.09
CA LEU A 79 2.87 10.32 2.80
C LEU A 79 2.27 11.35 3.76
N ARG A 80 3.03 12.36 4.20
CA ARG A 80 2.48 13.50 4.98
C ARG A 80 1.53 14.38 4.17
N THR A 81 1.65 14.37 2.84
CA THR A 81 0.72 15.07 1.93
C THR A 81 -0.59 14.32 1.71
N ARG A 82 -0.68 13.07 2.19
CA ARG A 82 -1.82 12.18 2.01
C ARG A 82 -2.55 11.92 3.33
N CYS A 83 -3.71 11.30 3.20
CA CYS A 83 -4.52 10.81 4.30
C CYS A 83 -5.26 9.53 3.90
N TYR A 84 -6.06 8.93 4.80
CA TYR A 84 -6.96 7.81 4.49
C TYR A 84 -7.85 8.12 3.27
N GLU A 85 -8.42 7.08 2.65
CA GLU A 85 -9.27 7.25 1.48
C GLU A 85 -10.58 7.97 1.84
N PRO A 86 -11.06 8.90 1.00
CA PRO A 86 -12.31 9.64 1.25
C PRO A 86 -13.55 8.81 0.86
N ASP A 87 -13.60 7.54 1.25
CA ASP A 87 -14.65 6.57 0.88
C ASP A 87 -15.59 6.26 2.06
N GLU A 88 -16.34 7.29 2.49
CA GLU A 88 -17.35 7.13 3.53
C GLU A 88 -18.30 5.95 3.21
N PRO A 89 -18.65 5.10 4.20
CA PRO A 89 -18.33 5.19 5.63
C PRO A 89 -17.05 4.46 6.05
N ASN A 90 -16.29 3.87 5.12
CA ASN A 90 -15.16 3.00 5.47
C ASN A 90 -13.90 3.77 5.84
N PHE A 91 -13.64 4.90 5.19
CA PHE A 91 -12.42 5.69 5.40
C PHE A 91 -11.16 4.82 5.33
N THR A 92 -11.04 4.10 4.23
CA THR A 92 -10.10 3.01 4.02
C THR A 92 -8.67 3.46 4.30
N PRO A 93 -7.94 2.74 5.18
CA PRO A 93 -6.56 3.09 5.44
C PRO A 93 -5.71 3.01 4.17
N ARG A 94 -4.81 3.98 3.99
CA ARG A 94 -3.78 3.88 2.97
C ARG A 94 -2.58 3.14 3.54
N ILE A 95 -2.32 1.96 3.04
CA ILE A 95 -1.15 1.15 3.36
C ILE A 95 -0.10 1.32 2.27
N SER A 96 1.14 1.50 2.69
CA SER A 96 2.27 1.75 1.80
C SER A 96 3.50 1.01 2.30
N GLY A 97 4.31 0.54 1.37
CA GLY A 97 5.62 -0.02 1.61
C GLY A 97 6.63 0.54 0.62
N ILE A 98 7.86 0.70 1.06
CA ILE A 98 9.00 0.98 0.19
C ILE A 98 10.15 0.08 0.62
N ALA A 99 10.76 -0.59 -0.33
CA ALA A 99 11.91 -1.44 -0.10
C ALA A 99 13.10 -0.93 -0.90
N HIS A 100 14.27 -0.96 -0.29
CA HIS A 100 15.54 -0.60 -0.89
C HIS A 100 16.44 -1.83 -0.86
N ILE A 101 16.97 -2.21 -2.03
CA ILE A 101 17.94 -3.30 -2.14
C ILE A 101 19.24 -2.72 -2.68
N ASN A 102 20.25 -2.63 -1.83
CA ASN A 102 21.55 -2.12 -2.22
C ASN A 102 22.64 -3.07 -1.71
N ASP A 103 23.57 -3.45 -2.59
CA ASP A 103 24.65 -4.41 -2.30
C ASP A 103 24.16 -5.72 -1.64
N GLY A 104 23.03 -6.23 -2.12
CA GLY A 104 22.41 -7.46 -1.61
C GLY A 104 21.74 -7.33 -0.24
N LYS A 105 21.76 -6.15 0.39
CA LYS A 105 21.08 -5.87 1.66
C LYS A 105 19.70 -5.29 1.41
N LEU A 106 18.71 -5.80 2.13
CA LEU A 106 17.34 -5.32 2.11
C LEU A 106 17.07 -4.44 3.33
N SER A 107 16.60 -3.23 3.10
CA SER A 107 15.85 -2.45 4.09
C SER A 107 14.48 -2.10 3.52
N TYR A 108 13.48 -1.94 4.39
CA TYR A 108 12.15 -1.57 3.96
C TYR A 108 11.40 -0.82 5.04
N LYS A 109 10.44 -0.01 4.61
CA LYS A 109 9.53 0.72 5.47
C LYS A 109 8.10 0.35 5.13
N LEU A 110 7.26 0.33 6.16
CA LEU A 110 5.81 0.17 6.05
C LEU A 110 5.14 1.38 6.66
N SER A 111 3.99 1.77 6.12
CA SER A 111 3.19 2.87 6.65
C SER A 111 1.70 2.59 6.51
N ILE A 112 0.94 3.07 7.49
CA ILE A 112 -0.52 3.11 7.47
C ILE A 112 -0.98 4.53 7.83
N LEU A 113 -1.83 5.11 6.97
CA LEU A 113 -2.55 6.35 7.22
C LEU A 113 -4.02 6.00 7.46
N LYS A 114 -4.55 6.30 8.65
CA LYS A 114 -5.92 5.92 9.03
C LYS A 114 -6.66 7.05 9.75
N LYS A 115 -7.98 6.98 9.73
CA LYS A 115 -8.84 7.93 10.44
C LYS A 115 -8.70 7.73 11.95
N GLY A 116 -8.54 8.84 12.68
CA GLY A 116 -8.45 8.81 14.13
C GLY A 116 -9.77 8.43 14.79
N CYS A 117 -9.71 7.70 15.90
CA CYS A 117 -10.91 7.24 16.59
C CYS A 117 -11.75 8.44 17.08
N GLY A 118 -13.00 8.52 16.63
CA GLY A 118 -13.93 9.58 17.02
C GLY A 118 -13.61 10.98 16.47
N THR A 119 -12.68 11.10 15.51
CA THR A 119 -12.30 12.39 14.89
C THR A 119 -12.09 12.22 13.38
N ASP A 120 -12.03 13.33 12.63
CA ASP A 120 -11.59 13.33 11.22
C ASP A 120 -10.07 13.46 11.07
N SER A 121 -9.33 13.36 12.18
CA SER A 121 -7.88 13.46 12.16
C SER A 121 -7.24 12.31 11.38
N CYS A 122 -6.05 12.58 10.87
CA CYS A 122 -5.27 11.63 10.09
C CYS A 122 -4.11 11.10 10.91
N GLU A 123 -4.25 9.89 11.44
CA GLU A 123 -3.18 9.20 12.16
C GLU A 123 -2.21 8.60 11.14
N ARG A 124 -0.90 8.76 11.38
CA ARG A 124 0.15 8.30 10.45
C ARG A 124 1.19 7.50 11.22
N PHE A 125 1.40 6.27 10.79
CA PHE A 125 2.35 5.35 11.40
C PHE A 125 3.40 4.97 10.36
N PHE A 126 4.65 4.88 10.81
CA PHE A 126 5.81 4.51 9.99
C PHE A 126 6.60 3.47 10.77
N TYR A 127 6.93 2.37 10.11
CA TYR A 127 7.68 1.25 10.65
C TYR A 127 8.87 1.01 9.73
N GLU A 128 10.06 0.86 10.30
CA GLU A 128 11.29 0.72 9.55
C GLU A 128 12.00 -0.57 9.95
N TYR A 129 12.50 -1.29 8.95
CA TYR A 129 13.13 -2.59 9.12
C TYR A 129 14.44 -2.63 8.33
N GLU A 130 15.50 -2.95 9.05
CA GLU A 130 16.85 -3.17 8.50
C GLU A 130 17.33 -4.54 8.97
N ASP A 131 18.22 -5.18 8.20
CA ASP A 131 18.85 -6.45 8.57
C ASP A 131 17.86 -7.55 9.02
N THR A 132 16.67 -7.61 8.38
CA THR A 132 15.67 -8.64 8.68
C THR A 132 16.22 -10.04 8.37
N ALA A 133 16.08 -10.97 9.32
CA ALA A 133 16.59 -12.32 9.17
C ALA A 133 16.00 -13.03 7.92
N PRO A 134 16.78 -13.83 7.19
CA PRO A 134 16.28 -14.56 6.02
C PRO A 134 15.05 -15.41 6.35
N GLY A 135 13.97 -15.22 5.58
CA GLY A 135 12.68 -15.90 5.79
C GLY A 135 11.71 -15.14 6.69
N VAL A 136 12.14 -14.08 7.38
CA VAL A 136 11.26 -13.21 8.17
C VAL A 136 10.75 -12.06 7.30
N GLY A 137 9.47 -11.73 7.45
CA GLY A 137 8.85 -10.58 6.80
C GLY A 137 7.75 -9.97 7.66
N HIS A 138 7.20 -8.84 7.21
CA HIS A 138 6.08 -8.17 7.85
C HIS A 138 4.94 -7.93 6.86
N ILE A 139 3.71 -8.06 7.34
CA ILE A 139 2.51 -7.81 6.56
C ILE A 139 1.65 -6.73 7.22
N ILE A 140 1.11 -5.85 6.39
CA ILE A 140 0.02 -4.93 6.73
C ILE A 140 -1.10 -5.11 5.73
N HIS A 141 -2.33 -4.90 6.18
CA HIS A 141 -3.53 -4.93 5.36
C HIS A 141 -4.47 -3.79 5.77
N THR A 142 -5.50 -3.50 4.97
CA THR A 142 -6.38 -2.34 5.23
C THR A 142 -7.36 -2.59 6.38
N TYR A 143 -7.84 -3.82 6.56
CA TYR A 143 -8.90 -4.15 7.52
C TYR A 143 -8.59 -5.41 8.31
N LYS A 144 -8.97 -5.46 9.59
CA LYS A 144 -8.73 -6.62 10.47
C LYS A 144 -9.80 -7.72 10.39
N ALA A 145 -11.00 -7.38 9.96
CA ALA A 145 -12.13 -8.31 9.87
C ALA A 145 -13.20 -7.79 8.90
N ASP A 146 -14.24 -8.60 8.67
CA ASP A 146 -15.47 -8.14 8.03
C ASP A 146 -16.25 -7.17 8.93
N GLY A 147 -17.08 -6.30 8.35
CA GLY A 147 -17.93 -5.36 9.09
C GLY A 147 -18.67 -4.37 8.19
N ASN A 148 -19.51 -3.52 8.80
CA ASN A 148 -20.23 -2.43 8.14
C ASN A 148 -20.43 -1.23 9.11
N PRO A 149 -19.58 -0.19 9.09
CA PRO A 149 -18.38 -0.02 8.26
C PRO A 149 -17.28 -1.04 8.62
N ILE A 150 -16.34 -1.26 7.71
CA ILE A 150 -15.32 -2.30 7.87
C ILE A 150 -14.27 -1.84 8.91
N PRO A 151 -13.95 -2.66 9.93
CA PRO A 151 -12.98 -2.25 10.95
C PRO A 151 -11.56 -2.16 10.37
N PRO A 152 -10.88 -1.01 10.50
CA PRO A 152 -9.53 -0.83 9.97
C PRO A 152 -8.52 -1.71 10.71
N PHE A 153 -7.38 -1.96 10.08
CA PHE A 153 -6.25 -2.61 10.73
C PHE A 153 -5.71 -1.78 11.92
N GLU A 154 -5.27 -2.49 12.95
CA GLU A 154 -4.78 -1.91 14.21
C GLU A 154 -3.53 -2.66 14.66
N GLY A 155 -2.64 -1.94 15.34
CA GLY A 155 -1.39 -2.48 15.84
C GLY A 155 -0.21 -2.29 14.88
N GLU A 156 0.89 -2.96 15.23
CA GLU A 156 2.11 -3.00 14.45
C GLU A 156 1.99 -3.97 13.26
N PRO A 157 2.82 -3.84 12.21
CA PRO A 157 2.90 -4.84 11.15
C PRO A 157 3.11 -6.24 11.71
N VAL A 158 2.37 -7.22 11.17
CA VAL A 158 2.42 -8.59 11.67
C VAL A 158 3.66 -9.27 11.10
N ALA A 159 4.57 -9.69 11.97
CA ALA A 159 5.72 -10.49 11.58
C ALA A 159 5.28 -11.91 11.17
N PHE A 160 5.92 -12.46 10.14
CA PHE A 160 5.74 -13.84 9.71
C PHE A 160 7.08 -14.48 9.34
N VAL A 161 7.13 -15.81 9.36
CA VAL A 161 8.26 -16.61 8.90
C VAL A 161 7.78 -17.47 7.73
N LEU A 162 8.51 -17.44 6.63
CA LEU A 162 8.35 -18.39 5.53
C LEU A 162 9.23 -19.59 5.84
N ASP A 163 8.59 -20.74 6.12
CA ASP A 163 9.30 -22.01 6.14
C ASP A 163 9.88 -22.29 4.75
N ARG A 164 11.09 -22.86 4.73
CA ARG A 164 11.83 -23.15 3.49
C ARG A 164 11.48 -24.50 2.88
N ASP A 165 10.38 -25.11 3.30
CA ASP A 165 9.94 -26.42 2.83
C ASP A 165 9.32 -26.35 1.41
#